data_AF-A0A4Y7RPX2-F1
#
_entry.id   AF-A0A4Y7RPX2-F1
#
_cell.length_a   1.000
_cell.length_b   1.000
_cell.length_c   1.000
_cell.angle_alpha   90.00
_cell.angle_beta   90.00
_cell.angle_gamma   90.00
#
_symmetry.space_group_name_H-M   'P 1'
#
loop_
_entity.id
_entity.type
_entity.pdbx_description
1 polymer ?
#
loop_
_entity_poly.entity_id
_entity_poly.type
_entity_poly.pdbx_seq_one_letter_code
_entity_poly.pdbx_strand_id
1 'polypeptide(L)' 'MCHETQAPVIVTKNGEADLVVMSCEAYQKMMARQRLGQMLSEVDREIAAGTPMRDFEDVFAAIKKRIDNA' A
#
# COMPACT_ATOMS: atom_id res chain seq x y z
N MET A 1 8.86 17.01 16.11
CA MET A 1 8.30 15.74 16.65
C MET A 1 7.75 14.77 15.59
N CYS A 2 6.51 14.91 15.06
CA CYS A 2 5.97 13.91 14.09
C CYS A 2 6.77 13.86 12.77
N HIS A 3 7.27 15.01 12.30
CA HIS A 3 8.07 15.07 11.08
C HIS A 3 9.47 14.45 11.25
N GLU A 4 10.14 14.72 12.38
CA GLU A 4 11.48 14.19 12.67
C GLU A 4 11.48 12.68 12.94
N THR A 5 10.50 12.20 13.70
CA THR A 5 10.45 10.79 14.13
C THR A 5 9.63 9.91 13.20
N GLN A 6 8.80 10.52 12.34
CA GLN A 6 7.80 9.83 11.52
C GLN A 6 6.82 8.95 12.34
N ALA A 7 6.76 9.16 13.65
CA ALA A 7 5.86 8.47 14.57
C ALA A 7 4.58 9.28 14.81
N PRO A 8 3.42 8.62 15.00
CA PRO A 8 2.18 9.30 15.38
C PRO A 8 2.24 9.78 16.83
N VAL A 9 1.55 10.87 17.11
CA VAL A 9 1.23 11.31 18.48
C VAL A 9 -0.24 11.01 18.73
N ILE A 10 -0.53 10.31 19.83
CA ILE A 10 -1.90 9.98 20.23
C ILE A 10 -2.33 10.98 21.30
N VAL A 11 -3.44 11.66 21.07
CA VAL A 11 -4.09 12.54 22.03
C VAL A 11 -5.24 11.78 22.67
N THR A 12 -5.22 11.70 24.00
CA THR A 12 -6.24 11.00 24.78
C THR A 12 -7.22 11.96 25.44
N LYS A 13 -8.48 11.55 25.51
CA LYS A 13 -9.51 12.20 26.31
C LYS A 13 -9.93 11.25 27.44
N ASN A 14 -9.67 11.63 28.68
CA ASN A 14 -9.96 10.83 29.88
C ASN A 14 -9.35 9.42 29.86
N GLY A 15 -8.14 9.27 29.30
CA GLY A 15 -7.42 8.00 29.22
C GLY A 15 -7.72 7.17 27.96
N GLU A 16 -8.69 7.58 27.14
CA GLU A 16 -9.02 6.91 25.88
C GLU A 16 -8.43 7.68 24.69
N ALA A 17 -7.90 6.96 23.70
CA ALA A 17 -7.39 7.57 22.48
C ALA A 17 -8.54 8.21 21.67
N ASP A 18 -8.40 9.50 21.36
CA ASP A 18 -9.44 10.30 20.69
C ASP A 18 -8.96 10.84 19.35
N LEU A 19 -7.68 11.25 19.26
CA LEU A 19 -7.10 11.81 18.05
C LEU A 19 -5.67 11.30 17.82
N VAL A 20 -5.28 11.17 16.55
CA VAL A 20 -3.91 10.88 16.15
C VAL A 20 -3.40 12.01 15.26
N VAL A 21 -2.21 12.53 15.58
CA VAL A 21 -1.51 13.55 14.80
C VAL A 21 -0.26 12.95 14.17
N MET A 22 -0.16 13.06 12.85
CA MET A 22 0.97 12.56 12.05
C MET A 22 1.52 13.68 11.16
N SER A 23 2.76 13.56 10.70
CA SER A 23 3.21 14.36 9.56
C SER A 23 2.45 13.92 8.30
N CYS A 24 2.26 14.83 7.34
CA CYS A 24 1.62 14.50 6.07
C CYS A 24 2.34 13.35 5.36
N GLU A 25 3.67 13.35 5.41
CA GLU A 25 4.51 12.30 4.82
C GLU A 25 4.26 10.92 5.48
N ALA A 26 4.25 10.86 6.82
CA ALA A 26 3.99 9.61 7.54
C ALA A 26 2.58 9.08 7.26
N TYR A 27 1.58 9.98 7.21
CA TYR A 27 0.22 9.63 6.84
C TYR A 27 0.13 9.09 5.40
N GLN A 28 0.75 9.77 4.42
CA GLN A 28 0.76 9.31 3.03
C GLN A 28 1.43 7.94 2.89
N LYS A 29 2.56 7.71 3.56
CA LYS A 29 3.24 6.40 3.60
C LYS A 29 2.36 5.31 4.20
N MET A 30 1.67 5.61 5.30
CA MET A 30 0.72 4.68 5.91
C MET A 30 -0.41 4.30 4.94
N MET A 31 -1.04 5.30 4.30
CA MET A 31 -2.09 5.07 3.31
C MET A 31 -1.59 4.27 2.09
N ALA A 32 -0.39 4.55 1.60
CA ALA A 32 0.21 3.81 0.48
C ALA A 32 0.44 2.33 0.85
N ARG A 33 0.97 2.06 2.05
CA ARG A 33 1.15 0.69 2.56
C ARG A 33 -0.16 -0.05 2.70
N GLN A 34 -1.20 0.60 3.24
CA GLN A 34 -2.52 0.00 3.37
C GLN A 34 -3.09 -0.39 2.01
N ARG A 35 -3.03 0.51 1.02
CA ARG A 35 -3.51 0.24 -0.35
C ARG A 35 -2.75 -0.91 -1.01
N LEU A 36 -1.42 -0.91 -0.89
CA LEU A 36 -0.60 -2.01 -1.40
C LEU A 36 -0.96 -3.34 -0.73
N GLY A 37 -1.11 -3.34 0.59
CA GLY A 37 -1.52 -4.54 1.33
C GLY A 37 -2.89 -5.07 0.92
N GLN A 38 -3.84 -4.19 0.61
CA GLN A 38 -5.15 -4.60 0.09
C GLN A 38 -5.03 -5.29 -1.28
N MET A 39 -4.30 -4.68 -2.22
CA MET A 39 -4.07 -5.27 -3.54
C MET A 39 -3.37 -6.63 -3.45
N LEU A 40 -2.36 -6.76 -2.59
CA LEU A 40 -1.67 -8.03 -2.36
C LEU A 40 -2.60 -9.07 -1.73
N SER A 41 -3.39 -8.69 -0.72
CA SER A 41 -4.33 -9.62 -0.07
C SER A 41 -5.42 -10.12 -1.03
N GLU A 42 -5.85 -9.32 -2.00
CA GLU A 42 -6.78 -9.75 -3.03
C GLU A 42 -6.14 -10.80 -3.92
N VAL A 43 -4.91 -10.54 -4.41
CA VAL A 43 -4.14 -11.49 -5.22
C VAL A 43 -3.85 -12.79 -4.46
N ASP A 44 -3.49 -12.72 -3.18
CA ASP A 44 -3.24 -13.91 -2.35
C ASP A 44 -4.48 -14.82 -2.26
N ARG A 45 -5.69 -14.23 -2.21
CA ARG A 45 -6.94 -14.99 -2.23
C ARG A 45 -7.19 -15.65 -3.57
N GLU A 46 -6.91 -14.95 -4.67
CA GLU A 46 -7.03 -15.50 -6.02
C GLU A 46 -6.06 -16.67 -6.24
N ILE A 47 -4.81 -16.55 -5.76
CA ILE A 47 -3.83 -17.63 -5.76
C ILE A 47 -4.35 -18.83 -4.95
N ALA A 48 -4.85 -18.59 -3.74
CA ALA A 48 -5.40 -19.64 -2.89
C ALA A 48 -6.64 -20.32 -3.49
N ALA A 49 -7.43 -19.59 -4.28
CA ALA A 49 -8.58 -20.12 -5.02
C ALA A 49 -8.19 -20.87 -6.32
N GLY A 50 -6.91 -20.88 -6.69
CA GLY A 50 -6.43 -21.49 -7.92
C GLY A 50 -6.81 -20.73 -9.19
N THR A 51 -7.09 -19.42 -9.07
CA THR A 51 -7.40 -18.56 -10.22
C THR A 51 -6.19 -18.53 -11.17
N PRO A 52 -6.36 -18.78 -12.49
CA PRO A 52 -5.27 -18.70 -13.44
C PRO A 52 -4.64 -17.31 -13.47
N MET A 53 -3.32 -17.25 -13.29
CA MET A 53 -2.53 -16.02 -13.33
C MET A 53 -1.84 -15.85 -14.68
N ARG A 54 -1.56 -14.60 -15.06
CA ARG A 54 -0.76 -14.32 -16.26
C ARG A 54 0.71 -14.65 -16.00
N ASP A 55 1.37 -15.20 -17.00
CA ASP A 55 2.81 -15.46 -16.94
C ASP A 55 3.60 -14.16 -16.91
N PHE A 56 4.70 -14.16 -16.15
CA PHE A 56 5.54 -12.99 -15.95
C PHE A 56 6.19 -12.51 -17.27
N GLU A 57 6.72 -13.43 -18.08
CA GLU A 57 7.41 -13.12 -19.32
C GLU A 57 6.43 -12.52 -20.34
N ASP A 58 5.23 -13.09 -20.45
CA ASP A 58 4.17 -12.58 -21.33
C ASP A 58 3.78 -11.13 -20.98
N VAL A 59 3.65 -10.84 -19.69
CA VAL A 59 3.32 -9.49 -19.21
C VAL A 59 4.44 -8.50 -19.54
N PHE A 60 5.70 -8.85 -19.27
CA PHE A 60 6.84 -7.98 -19.55
C PHE A 60 7.04 -7.77 -21.05
N ALA A 61 6.87 -8.80 -21.88
CA ALA A 61 6.89 -8.68 -23.33
C ALA A 61 5.81 -7.72 -23.84
N ALA A 62 4.59 -7.81 -23.29
CA ALA A 62 3.49 -6.91 -23.64
C ALA A 62 3.76 -5.45 -23.23
N ILE A 63 4.34 -5.23 -22.05
CA ILE A 63 4.73 -3.89 -21.57
C ILE A 63 5.82 -3.31 -22.48
N LYS A 64 6.89 -4.07 -22.75
CA LYS A 64 7.99 -3.63 -23.62
C LYS A 64 7.48 -3.25 -25.02
N LYS A 65 6.63 -4.09 -25.62
CA LYS A 65 5.99 -3.80 -26.90
C LYS A 65 5.18 -2.50 -26.88
N ARG A 66 4.52 -2.14 -25.77
CA ARG A 66 3.80 -0.86 -25.66
C ARG A 66 4.73 0.34 -25.59
N ILE A 67 5.87 0.20 -24.90
CA ILE A 67 6.86 1.27 -24.78
C ILE A 67 7.58 1.48 -26.11
N ASP A 68 7.96 0.41 -26.80
CA ASP A 68 8.69 0.48 -28.07
C ASP A 68 7.85 1.03 -29.24
N ASN A 69 6.51 1.02 -29.11
CA ASN A 69 5.57 1.56 -30.10
C ASN A 69 5.03 2.95 -29.74
N ALA A 70 5.56 3.58 -28.68
CA ALA A 70 5.23 4.94 -28.25
C ALA A 70 6.30 5.93 -28.73
#